data_AF-X1JN85-F1
#
_entry.id   AF-X1JN85-F1
#
_cell.length_a   1.000
_cell.length_b   1.000
_cell.length_c   1.000
_cell.angle_alpha   90.00
_cell.angle_beta   90.00
_cell.angle_gamma   90.00
#
_symmetry.space_group_name_H-M   'P 1'
#
loop_
_entity.id
_entity.type
_entity.pdbx_description
1 polymer ?
#
loop_
_entity_poly.entity_id
_entity_poly.type
_entity_poly.pdbx_seq_one_letter_code
_entity_poly.pdbx_strand_id
1 'polypeptide(L)' 'MLKEYRSITNISGPLLHVEGVEGVKYEELVDIKLDDGSIRSGRVLEVNRDNALVQVFEGTSGIDSKNTR' A
#
# COMPACT_ATOMS: atom_id res chain seq x y z
N MET A 1 -13.19 -10.70 -2.59
CA MET A 1 -12.45 -10.52 -3.85
C MET A 1 -11.23 -9.66 -3.53
N LEU A 2 -10.08 -9.96 -4.15
CA LEU A 2 -8.90 -9.11 -4.06
C LEU A 2 -9.17 -7.82 -4.86
N LYS A 3 -8.82 -6.66 -4.29
CA LYS A 3 -8.92 -5.34 -4.93
C LYS A 3 -7.50 -4.80 -5.15
N GLU A 4 -7.23 -4.25 -6.33
CA GLU A 4 -5.95 -3.61 -6.71
C GLU A 4 -6.13 -2.09 -6.67
N TYR A 5 -5.17 -1.37 -6.10
CA TYR A 5 -5.23 0.09 -5.95
C TYR A 5 -3.93 0.74 -6.45
N ARG A 6 -4.04 1.79 -7.26
CA ARG A 6 -2.89 2.55 -7.81
C ARG A 6 -2.77 3.96 -7.25
N SER A 7 -3.36 4.16 -6.08
CA SER A 7 -3.63 5.45 -5.46
C SER A 7 -2.70 5.69 -4.29
N ILE A 8 -1.42 5.37 -4.45
CA ILE A 8 -0.39 5.72 -3.47
C ILE A 8 -0.18 7.24 -3.54
N THR A 9 -0.57 7.96 -2.49
CA THR A 9 -0.47 9.43 -2.47
C THR A 9 0.77 9.94 -1.75
N ASN A 10 1.33 9.14 -0.84
CA ASN A 10 2.56 9.52 -0.13
C ASN A 10 3.37 8.31 0.35
N ILE A 11 4.68 8.51 0.48
CA ILE A 11 5.65 7.54 0.99
C ILE A 11 6.47 8.22 2.08
N SER A 12 6.48 7.68 3.30
CA SER A 12 7.23 8.24 4.43
C SER A 12 7.88 7.15 5.25
N GLY A 13 9.21 7.03 5.16
CA GLY A 13 9.94 5.93 5.80
C GLY A 13 9.39 4.58 5.30
N PRO A 14 8.99 3.65 6.19
CA PRO A 14 8.42 2.36 5.80
C PRO A 14 6.91 2.41 5.49
N LEU A 15 6.29 3.59 5.44
CA LEU A 15 4.85 3.75 5.35
C LEU A 15 4.41 4.23 3.96
N LEU A 16 3.29 3.68 3.50
CA LEU A 16 2.55 4.09 2.30
C LEU A 16 1.18 4.61 2.70
N HIS A 17 0.79 5.74 2.13
CA HIS A 17 -0.57 6.24 2.22
C HIS A 17 -1.31 5.90 0.93
N VAL A 18 -2.45 5.23 1.05
CA VAL A 18 -3.28 4.79 -0.09
C VAL A 18 -4.68 5.36 0.06
N GLU A 19 -5.17 6.03 -0.99
CA GLU A 19 -6.51 6.63 -1.04
C GLU A 19 -7.48 5.78 -1.88
N GLY A 20 -8.79 6.02 -1.75
CA GLY A 20 -9.82 5.32 -2.51
C GLY A 20 -9.94 3.83 -2.18
N VAL A 21 -9.46 3.39 -1.01
CA VAL A 21 -9.61 2.01 -0.57
C VAL A 21 -11.04 1.71 -0.12
N GLU A 22 -11.52 0.51 -0.41
CA GLU A 22 -12.88 0.11 -0.04
C GLU A 22 -12.90 -1.30 0.55
N GLY A 23 -13.28 -1.41 1.82
CA GLY A 23 -13.42 -2.69 2.52
C GLY A 23 -12.13 -3.26 3.10
N VAL A 24 -11.03 -2.49 3.08
CA VAL A 24 -9.76 -2.81 3.72
C VAL A 24 -9.92 -2.74 5.25
N LYS A 25 -9.29 -3.66 5.98
CA LYS A 25 -9.37 -3.76 7.43
C LYS A 25 -8.02 -3.49 8.10
N TYR A 26 -8.09 -3.05 9.36
CA TYR A 26 -6.93 -3.02 10.23
C TYR A 26 -6.29 -4.41 10.34
N GLU A 27 -4.96 -4.46 10.37
CA GLU A 27 -4.13 -5.68 10.37
C GLU A 27 -4.25 -6.58 9.12
N GLU A 28 -4.96 -6.14 8.09
CA GLU A 28 -5.01 -6.88 6.81
C GLU A 28 -3.63 -6.90 6.15
N LEU A 29 -3.25 -8.07 5.65
CA LEU A 29 -2.04 -8.24 4.86
C LEU A 29 -2.30 -7.83 3.41
N VAL A 30 -1.33 -7.14 2.82
CA VAL A 30 -1.41 -6.65 1.45
C VAL A 30 -0.15 -7.00 0.69
N ASP A 31 -0.31 -7.22 -0.61
CA ASP A 31 0.79 -7.33 -1.56
C ASP A 31 0.92 -5.99 -2.30
N ILE A 32 2.15 -5.52 -2.45
CA ILE A 32 2.51 -4.27 -3.13
C ILE A 32 3.35 -4.66 -4.34
N LYS A 33 2.84 -4.41 -5.54
CA LYS A 33 3.51 -4.77 -6.79
C LYS A 33 4.18 -3.56 -7.41
N LEU A 34 5.50 -3.63 -7.50
CA LEU A 34 6.36 -2.63 -8.12
C LEU A 34 6.37 -2.72 -9.64
N ASP A 35 6.87 -1.67 -10.29
CA ASP A 35 7.00 -1.56 -11.75
C ASP A 35 7.88 -2.62 -12.37
N ASP A 36 8.94 -2.99 -11.65
CA ASP A 36 9.87 -4.05 -12.04
C ASP A 36 9.23 -5.46 -11.92
N GLY A 37 7.99 -5.54 -11.44
CA GLY A 37 7.24 -6.76 -11.24
C GLY A 37 7.52 -7.46 -9.91
N SER A 38 8.42 -6.93 -9.08
CA SER A 38 8.65 -7.46 -7.74
C SER A 38 7.46 -7.20 -6.82
N ILE A 39 7.27 -8.10 -5.86
CA ILE A 39 6.18 -8.05 -4.88
C ILE A 39 6.79 -7.86 -3.51
N ARG A 40 6.20 -6.94 -2.74
CA ARG A 40 6.49 -6.72 -1.33
C ARG A 40 5.26 -6.99 -0.50
N SER A 41 5.46 -7.39 0.74
CA SER A 41 4.36 -7.60 1.66
C SER A 41 4.26 -6.44 2.64
N GLY A 42 3.03 -6.11 2.99
CA GLY A 42 2.74 -5.09 3.96
C GLY A 42 1.55 -5.44 4.83
N ARG A 43 1.28 -4.54 5.77
CA ARG A 43 0.15 -4.63 6.68
C ARG A 43 -0.50 -3.27 6.87
N VAL A 44 -1.82 -3.28 6.91
CA VAL A 44 -2.62 -2.10 7.21
C VAL A 44 -2.52 -1.77 8.70
N LEU A 45 -2.05 -0.55 9.00
CA LEU A 45 -1.92 -0.03 10.36
C LEU A 45 -3.07 0.90 10.76
N GLU A 46 -3.69 1.55 9.78
CA GLU A 46 -4.82 2.46 10.02
C GLU A 46 -5.75 2.44 8.80
N VAL A 47 -7.06 2.51 9.06
CA VAL A 47 -8.07 2.73 8.04
C VAL A 47 -8.97 3.86 8.51
N ASN A 48 -9.08 4.91 7.70
CA ASN A 48 -9.97 6.03 7.94
C ASN A 48 -10.77 6.32 6.68
N ARG A 49 -12.07 5.99 6.70
CA ARG A 49 -12.96 6.08 5.53
C ARG A 49 -12.39 5.31 4.33
N ASP A 50 -11.90 6.05 3.34
CA ASP A 50 -11.33 5.59 2.08
C ASP A 50 -9.79 5.70 2.04
N ASN A 51 -9.16 5.98 3.19
CA ASN A 51 -7.71 6.06 3.34
C ASN A 51 -7.20 4.85 4.13
N ALA A 52 -6.06 4.31 3.72
CA ALA A 52 -5.31 3.30 4.45
C ALA A 52 -3.84 3.68 4.59
N LEU A 53 -3.30 3.48 5.80
CA LEU A 53 -1.88 3.54 6.07
C LEU A 53 -1.31 2.13 6.09
N VAL A 54 -0.35 1.84 5.22
CA VAL A 54 0.25 0.52 5.06
C VAL A 54 1.73 0.59 5.44
N GLN A 55 2.19 -0.33 6.28
CA GLN A 55 3.61 -0.54 6.52
C GLN A 55 4.17 -1.61 5.58
N VAL A 56 5.29 -1.31 4.92
CA VAL A 56 6.00 -2.24 4.04
C VAL A 56 7.12 -2.93 4.82
N PHE A 57 7.17 -4.26 4.79
CA PHE A 57 8.13 -5.03 5.60
C PHE A 57 9.55 -4.95 5.03
N GLU A 58 9.70 -4.99 3.72
CA GLU A 58 10.98 -4.91 3.02
C GLU A 58 11.46 -3.44 2.86
N GLY A 59 10.69 -2.48 3.39
CA GLY A 59 10.91 -1.04 3.21
C GLY A 59 10.37 -0.51 1.88
N THR A 60 10.56 0.78 1.65
CA THR A 60 9.90 1.52 0.53
C THR A 60 10.84 1.91 -0.60
N SER A 61 12.12 1.54 -0.52
CA SER A 61 13.11 1.84 -1.56
C SER A 61 12.67 1.30 -2.92
N GLY A 62 12.56 2.16 -3.94
CA GLY A 62 12.13 1.76 -5.29
C GLY A 62 10.61 1.72 -5.50
N ILE A 63 9.80 2.12 -4.52
CA ILE A 63 8.37 2.37 -4.73
C ILE A 63 8.20 3.73 -5.42
N ASP A 64 7.51 3.75 -6.56
CA ASP A 64 7.08 4.96 -7.25
C ASP A 64 5.57 5.13 -7.07
N SER A 65 5.14 6.28 -6.55
CA SER A 65 3.72 6.58 -6.31
C SER A 65 2.88 6.62 -7.59
N LYS A 66 3.49 6.76 -8.78
CA LYS A 66 2.75 6.83 -10.05
C LYS A 66 2.42 5.48 -10.68
N ASN A 67 3.22 4.47 -10.41
CA ASN A 67 3.19 3.24 -11.20
C ASN A 67 3.02 1.96 -10.34
N THR A 68 3.35 2.03 -9.03
CA THR A 68 3.13 0.94 -8.08
C THR A 68 1.64 0.72 -7.82
N ARG A 69 1.26 -0.55 -7.60
CA ARG A 69 -0.12 -1.01 -7.43
C ARG A 69 -0.30 -2.07 -6.35
#